data_AF-A0A396KPQ0-F1
#
_entry.id   AF-A0A396KPQ0-F1
#
_cell.length_a   1.000
_cell.length_b   1.000
_cell.length_c   1.000
_cell.angle_alpha   90.00
_cell.angle_beta   90.00
_cell.angle_gamma   90.00
#
_symmetry.space_group_name_H-M   'P 1'
#
loop_
_entity.id
_entity.type
_entity.pdbx_description
1 polymer ?
#
loop_
_entity_poly.entity_id
_entity_poly.type
_entity_poly.pdbx_seq_one_letter_code
_entity_poly.pdbx_strand_id
1 'polypeptide(L)'
;MITVRGRELVIPVAERQIGTQFDNNSETRQFKINRLTVGGIDISNLDFRIDLRYGKETKDTDVLEKEITDEHVILTWTVSAASVQQIGTVWIALRGSDDFGTIKWATNQGFLYVGKTINTPDGAQTALSELEKLEKRIDQKTESMDAAESSRVEAEKIRQENESARLKNEAEWQKQGEAAVEAAKTATAAQSAASASAKAAAGSAGTAGSAAQTATEAASAASASAKAASGSAGTASSAAQTATTAQNAASDSAEAASGSAETASSAAQTATAAQSAASTSAEEAAGSAEAASSAAQTATQKASEASSSASAAASDANVVKGLIQGLGGFDGKASSVSAVDLLGLLGKENATSTVQALIDVIADKVLNQLLLRSNVVNNALTTEEGYALDARMGKSLQDQITAQNSNLDSGYFKIKVKTTTIVLIIEEFTFTNGVATKTLQSIFGNIPTYASGICQTKVEDSSVYNFTAVKDGNNLKIVTAGSTFSGKKWVTMIIFGTA
;
A
#
# COMPACT_ATOMS: atom_id res chain seq x y z
N MET A 1 87.01 -51.13 72.62
CA MET A 1 85.84 -52.04 72.69
C MET A 1 86.21 -53.32 73.44
N ILE A 2 85.36 -53.75 74.37
CA ILE A 2 85.50 -54.98 75.17
C ILE A 2 84.96 -56.16 74.34
N THR A 3 85.67 -57.29 74.29
CA THR A 3 85.24 -58.46 73.50
C THR A 3 84.94 -59.64 74.41
N VAL A 4 83.83 -60.35 74.16
CA VAL A 4 83.51 -61.60 74.86
C VAL A 4 83.97 -62.79 74.03
N ARG A 5 84.95 -63.55 74.54
CA ARG A 5 85.42 -64.79 73.91
C ARG A 5 84.91 -65.99 74.71
N GLY A 6 83.96 -66.72 74.14
CA GLY A 6 83.25 -67.78 74.86
C GLY A 6 82.38 -67.20 75.98
N ARG A 7 82.88 -67.24 77.22
CA ARG A 7 82.26 -66.58 78.39
C ARG A 7 83.19 -65.58 79.09
N GLU A 8 84.38 -65.33 78.56
CA GLU A 8 85.37 -64.46 79.20
C GLU A 8 85.36 -63.05 78.61
N LEU A 9 85.40 -62.05 79.48
CA LEU A 9 85.50 -60.63 79.12
C LEU A 9 86.95 -60.24 78.87
N VAL A 10 87.32 -60.01 77.61
CA VAL A 10 88.64 -59.50 77.21
C VAL A 10 88.56 -57.97 77.18
N ILE A 11 89.07 -57.33 78.24
CA ILE A 11 88.99 -55.88 78.47
C ILE A 11 90.34 -55.21 78.11
N PRO A 12 90.42 -54.43 77.02
CA PRO A 12 91.61 -53.65 76.69
C PRO A 12 91.95 -52.62 77.77
N VAL A 13 93.23 -52.26 77.90
CA VAL A 13 93.69 -51.30 78.93
C VAL A 13 92.94 -49.96 78.86
N ALA A 14 92.69 -49.45 77.65
CA ALA A 14 91.96 -48.20 77.44
C ALA A 14 90.51 -48.23 77.93
N GLU A 15 89.89 -49.41 78.01
CA GLU A 15 88.49 -49.58 78.40
C GLU A 15 88.33 -49.82 79.91
N ARG A 16 89.44 -50.01 80.64
CA ARG A 16 89.41 -50.42 82.06
C ARG A 16 88.84 -49.35 82.96
N GLN A 17 89.01 -48.07 82.62
CA GLN A 17 88.44 -46.98 83.40
C GLN A 17 87.11 -46.54 82.77
N ILE A 18 86.05 -46.45 83.56
CA ILE A 18 84.68 -46.13 83.07
C ILE A 18 84.24 -44.68 83.30
N GLY A 19 85.03 -43.91 84.06
CA GLY A 19 84.73 -42.52 84.37
C GLY A 19 85.12 -42.18 85.81
N THR A 20 84.55 -41.09 86.30
CA THR A 20 84.72 -40.51 87.64
C THR A 20 83.35 -40.21 88.24
N GLN A 21 83.25 -39.99 89.56
CA GLN A 21 81.97 -39.74 90.25
C GLN A 21 81.16 -38.52 89.77
N PHE A 22 81.70 -37.69 88.88
CA PHE A 22 81.02 -36.51 88.31
C PHE A 22 80.46 -36.76 86.92
N ASP A 23 80.86 -37.86 86.28
CA ASP A 23 80.39 -38.21 84.95
C ASP A 23 78.93 -38.65 85.00
N ASN A 24 78.14 -38.16 84.04
CA ASN A 24 76.74 -38.53 83.90
C ASN A 24 76.38 -38.63 82.42
N ASN A 25 76.35 -39.85 81.88
CA ASN A 25 76.10 -40.14 80.47
C ASN A 25 77.14 -39.48 79.53
N SER A 26 78.35 -39.21 80.03
CA SER A 26 79.45 -38.59 79.27
C SER A 26 80.36 -39.61 78.55
N GLU A 27 80.23 -40.90 78.88
CA GLU A 27 81.08 -41.98 78.39
C GLU A 27 80.24 -43.21 78.03
N THR A 28 80.69 -43.98 77.03
CA THR A 28 80.06 -45.25 76.64
C THR A 28 81.09 -46.38 76.54
N ARG A 29 80.68 -47.61 76.84
CA ARG A 29 81.49 -48.82 76.66
C ARG A 29 80.75 -49.81 75.80
N GLN A 30 81.45 -50.39 74.83
CA GLN A 30 80.88 -51.36 73.91
C GLN A 30 81.42 -52.76 74.17
N PHE A 31 80.51 -53.73 74.20
CA PHE A 31 80.80 -55.16 74.33
C PHE A 31 80.46 -55.87 73.03
N LYS A 32 81.45 -56.52 72.43
CA LYS A 32 81.28 -57.34 71.22
C LYS A 32 81.19 -58.81 71.58
N ILE A 33 80.06 -59.44 71.26
CA ILE A 33 79.76 -60.84 71.53
C ILE A 33 79.48 -61.55 70.20
N ASN A 34 79.96 -62.78 70.03
CA ASN A 34 79.56 -63.59 68.87
C ASN A 34 78.06 -63.93 68.97
N ARG A 35 77.32 -63.73 67.87
CA ARG A 35 75.88 -64.02 67.82
C ARG A 35 75.58 -65.49 68.06
N LEU A 36 76.39 -66.37 67.49
CA LEU A 36 76.34 -67.81 67.73
C LEU A 36 77.34 -68.19 68.82
N THR A 37 76.87 -68.87 69.86
CA THR A 37 77.74 -69.48 70.87
C THR A 37 78.56 -70.62 70.25
N VAL A 38 79.60 -71.09 70.96
CA VAL A 38 80.43 -72.24 70.51
C VAL A 38 79.60 -73.49 70.21
N GLY A 39 78.43 -73.64 70.83
CA GLY A 39 77.47 -74.73 70.57
C GLY A 39 76.43 -74.45 69.47
N GLY A 40 76.59 -73.38 68.68
CA GLY A 40 75.68 -73.02 67.58
C GLY A 40 74.35 -72.37 67.99
N ILE A 41 74.17 -72.03 69.28
CA ILE A 41 72.95 -71.38 69.77
C ILE A 41 73.03 -69.87 69.49
N ASP A 42 72.00 -69.34 68.81
CA ASP A 42 71.82 -67.90 68.56
C ASP A 42 71.30 -67.19 69.81
N ILE A 43 72.03 -66.16 70.24
CA ILE A 43 71.69 -65.34 71.41
C ILE A 43 71.17 -63.95 71.06
N SER A 44 70.92 -63.64 69.77
CA SER A 44 70.44 -62.33 69.32
C SER A 44 69.10 -61.91 69.95
N ASN A 45 68.25 -62.88 70.25
CA ASN A 45 66.91 -62.65 70.80
C ASN A 45 66.90 -62.39 72.31
N LEU A 46 68.05 -62.48 73.00
CA LEU A 46 68.11 -62.18 74.43
C LEU A 46 68.15 -60.67 74.68
N ASP A 47 67.60 -60.26 75.82
CA ASP A 47 67.79 -58.92 76.37
C ASP A 47 69.00 -58.92 77.31
N PHE A 48 69.90 -57.97 77.09
CA PHE A 48 71.18 -57.95 77.78
C PHE A 48 71.25 -56.85 78.82
N ARG A 49 71.81 -57.22 79.97
CA ARG A 49 72.10 -56.31 81.08
C ARG A 49 73.53 -56.51 81.55
N ILE A 50 74.11 -55.43 82.05
CA ILE A 50 75.38 -55.48 82.76
C ILE A 50 75.08 -55.48 84.27
N ASP A 51 75.55 -56.50 84.95
CA ASP A 51 75.55 -56.53 86.41
C ASP A 51 76.87 -55.95 86.91
N LEU A 52 76.78 -55.00 87.83
CA LEU A 52 77.91 -54.36 88.48
C LEU A 52 77.94 -54.76 89.93
N ARG A 53 79.13 -55.00 90.46
CA ARG A 53 79.36 -55.18 91.91
C ARG A 53 80.52 -54.32 92.36
N TYR A 54 80.24 -53.42 93.29
CA TYR A 54 81.19 -52.55 93.96
C TYR A 54 81.58 -53.15 95.30
N GLY A 55 82.88 -53.21 95.59
CA GLY A 55 83.38 -53.78 96.86
C GLY A 55 82.92 -55.23 97.09
N LYS A 56 82.56 -55.57 98.33
CA LYS A 56 82.13 -56.93 98.72
C LYS A 56 80.65 -57.21 98.44
N GLU A 57 79.76 -56.22 98.52
CA GLU A 57 78.30 -56.48 98.60
C GLU A 57 77.40 -55.57 97.73
N THR A 58 77.79 -54.34 97.37
CA THR A 58 76.89 -53.44 96.62
C THR A 58 76.76 -53.91 95.18
N LYS A 59 75.52 -54.13 94.72
CA LYS A 59 75.23 -54.55 93.35
C LYS A 59 74.34 -53.54 92.67
N ASP A 60 74.56 -53.39 91.37
CA ASP A 60 73.73 -52.60 90.49
C ASP A 60 73.56 -53.34 89.16
N THR A 61 72.58 -52.92 88.37
CA THR A 61 72.32 -53.48 87.05
C THR A 61 71.93 -52.38 86.09
N ASP A 62 72.58 -52.34 84.95
CA ASP A 62 72.23 -51.41 83.88
C ASP A 62 71.73 -52.14 82.63
N VAL A 63 70.89 -51.46 81.86
CA VAL A 63 70.41 -51.93 80.56
C VAL A 63 71.48 -51.67 79.52
N LEU A 64 71.64 -52.60 78.59
CA LEU A 64 72.53 -52.44 77.45
C LEU A 64 71.70 -52.20 76.20
N GLU A 65 72.06 -51.17 75.44
CA GLU A 65 71.51 -50.96 74.11
C GLU A 65 72.09 -52.00 73.16
N LYS A 66 71.21 -52.73 72.47
CA LYS A 66 71.58 -53.87 71.65
C LYS A 66 71.54 -53.50 70.16
N GLU A 67 72.64 -53.78 69.47
CA GLU A 67 72.74 -53.75 68.01
C GLU A 67 73.15 -55.14 67.51
N ILE A 68 72.39 -55.70 66.56
CA ILE A 68 72.63 -57.04 66.00
C ILE A 68 73.22 -56.90 64.60
N THR A 69 74.36 -57.55 64.37
CA THR A 69 74.99 -57.70 63.05
C THR A 69 74.94 -59.16 62.62
N ASP A 70 75.34 -59.45 61.37
CA ASP A 70 75.31 -60.82 60.83
C ASP A 70 76.12 -61.83 61.68
N GLU A 71 77.25 -61.39 62.24
CA GLU A 71 78.16 -62.26 63.00
C GLU A 71 78.16 -62.00 64.51
N HIS A 72 77.79 -60.79 64.94
CA HIS A 72 78.00 -60.34 66.33
C HIS A 72 76.79 -59.59 66.90
N VAL A 73 76.63 -59.67 68.22
CA VAL A 73 75.79 -58.76 69.01
C VAL A 73 76.72 -57.72 69.64
N ILE A 74 76.49 -56.45 69.32
CA ILE A 74 77.19 -55.31 69.91
C ILE A 74 76.27 -54.70 70.97
N LEU A 75 76.78 -54.57 72.18
CA LEU A 75 76.06 -54.00 73.31
C LEU A 75 76.72 -52.70 73.71
N THR A 76 75.98 -51.61 73.72
CA THR A 76 76.45 -50.30 74.18
C THR A 76 75.92 -50.04 75.59
N TRP A 77 76.84 -49.76 76.49
CA TRP A 77 76.56 -49.29 77.83
C TRP A 77 76.87 -47.81 77.91
N THR A 78 75.87 -46.98 78.20
CA THR A 78 76.08 -45.58 78.57
C THR A 78 76.33 -45.51 80.07
N VAL A 79 77.52 -45.05 80.46
CA VAL A 79 77.92 -45.02 81.86
C VAL A 79 77.16 -43.90 82.57
N SER A 80 76.16 -44.29 83.35
CA SER A 80 75.29 -43.38 84.11
C SER A 80 75.99 -42.84 85.36
N ALA A 81 75.49 -41.72 85.91
CA ALA A 81 76.00 -41.18 87.18
C ALA A 81 75.96 -42.19 88.34
N ALA A 82 74.98 -43.10 88.35
CA ALA A 82 74.89 -44.19 89.33
C ALA A 82 76.05 -45.19 89.18
N SER A 83 76.48 -45.47 87.95
CA SER A 83 77.51 -46.45 87.63
C SER A 83 78.93 -46.06 88.08
N VAL A 84 79.17 -44.77 88.27
CA VAL A 84 80.47 -44.20 88.67
C VAL A 84 80.45 -43.62 90.08
N GLN A 85 79.36 -43.84 90.83
CA GLN A 85 79.20 -43.25 92.16
C GLN A 85 80.24 -43.79 93.16
N GLN A 86 80.64 -45.06 93.05
CA GLN A 86 81.61 -45.68 93.95
C GLN A 86 82.98 -45.80 93.29
N ILE A 87 83.95 -45.05 93.84
CA ILE A 87 85.35 -45.07 93.40
C ILE A 87 86.00 -46.43 93.69
N GLY A 88 86.76 -46.95 92.73
CA GLY A 88 87.56 -48.18 92.89
C GLY A 88 87.21 -49.27 91.89
N THR A 89 87.53 -50.53 92.23
CA THR A 89 87.28 -51.68 91.36
C THR A 89 85.79 -52.01 91.29
N VAL A 90 85.28 -52.09 90.06
CA VAL A 90 83.91 -52.51 89.76
C VAL A 90 83.98 -53.86 89.06
N TRP A 91 83.37 -54.88 89.66
CA TRP A 91 83.24 -56.19 89.02
C TRP A 91 82.05 -56.17 88.09
N ILE A 92 82.23 -56.66 86.87
CA ILE A 92 81.15 -56.67 85.86
C ILE A 92 80.91 -58.09 85.33
N ALA A 93 79.66 -58.38 85.01
CA ALA A 93 79.28 -59.54 84.22
C ALA A 93 78.11 -59.16 83.31
N LEU A 94 78.07 -59.73 82.12
CA LEU A 94 76.94 -59.56 81.22
C LEU A 94 76.00 -60.75 81.38
N ARG A 95 74.69 -60.50 81.37
CA ARG A 95 73.67 -61.55 81.33
C ARG A 95 72.66 -61.28 80.23
N GLY A 96 72.23 -62.34 79.56
CA GLY A 96 71.16 -62.35 78.59
C GLY A 96 69.96 -63.15 79.12
N SER A 97 68.78 -62.54 79.14
CA SER A 97 67.52 -63.19 79.51
C SER A 97 66.57 -63.30 78.31
N ASP A 98 65.69 -64.29 78.35
CA ASP A 98 64.57 -64.36 77.40
C ASP A 98 63.47 -63.35 77.73
N ASP A 99 62.46 -63.24 76.85
CA ASP A 99 61.32 -62.32 76.99
C ASP A 99 60.51 -62.52 78.29
N PHE A 100 60.70 -63.64 78.99
CA PHE A 100 60.07 -63.95 80.28
C PHE A 100 60.96 -63.60 81.49
N GLY A 101 62.14 -63.02 81.25
CA GLY A 101 63.10 -62.60 82.28
C GLY A 101 63.96 -63.74 82.85
N THR A 102 63.94 -64.93 82.24
CA THR A 102 64.79 -66.05 82.67
C THR A 102 66.18 -65.91 82.08
N ILE A 103 67.23 -65.91 82.91
CA ILE A 103 68.62 -65.83 82.43
C ILE A 103 68.97 -67.10 81.64
N LYS A 104 69.34 -66.93 80.37
CA LYS A 104 69.73 -68.02 79.46
C LYS A 104 71.23 -68.03 79.15
N TRP A 105 71.91 -66.91 79.34
CA TRP A 105 73.32 -66.76 79.04
C TRP A 105 73.98 -65.75 79.99
N ALA A 106 75.24 -65.97 80.34
CA ALA A 106 76.03 -65.02 81.13
C ALA A 106 77.53 -65.17 80.86
N THR A 107 78.30 -64.11 81.14
CA THR A 107 79.77 -64.14 81.17
C THR A 107 80.30 -64.49 82.55
N ASN A 108 81.56 -64.93 82.59
CA ASN A 108 82.37 -64.90 83.80
C ASN A 108 82.60 -63.44 84.23
N GLN A 109 82.96 -63.23 85.50
CA GLN A 109 83.22 -61.89 86.02
C GLN A 109 84.52 -61.30 85.43
N GLY A 110 84.42 -60.06 84.95
CA GLY A 110 85.55 -59.18 84.65
C GLY A 110 85.62 -58.01 85.64
N PHE A 111 86.60 -57.13 85.49
CA PHE A 111 86.74 -55.95 86.34
C PHE A 111 87.08 -54.69 85.55
N LEU A 112 86.52 -53.57 86.00
CA LEU A 112 86.73 -52.20 85.54
C LEU A 112 87.05 -51.31 86.76
N TYR A 113 87.35 -50.03 86.52
CA TYR A 113 87.74 -49.07 87.54
C TYR A 113 86.99 -47.75 87.38
N VAL A 114 86.48 -47.23 88.48
CA VAL A 114 86.05 -45.83 88.60
C VAL A 114 87.24 -45.03 89.14
N GLY A 115 87.66 -44.04 88.38
CA GLY A 115 88.80 -43.18 88.72
C GLY A 115 88.46 -42.21 89.86
N LYS A 116 89.46 -41.92 90.70
CA LYS A 116 89.39 -40.83 91.67
C LYS A 116 89.88 -39.54 91.03
N THR A 117 89.06 -38.49 91.04
CA THR A 117 89.48 -37.14 90.65
C THR A 117 90.26 -36.47 91.77
N ILE A 118 91.26 -35.65 91.42
CA ILE A 118 92.22 -35.05 92.36
C ILE A 118 91.61 -33.90 93.20
N ASN A 119 90.34 -33.54 92.97
CA ASN A 119 89.62 -32.55 93.76
C ASN A 119 88.15 -32.95 93.86
N THR A 120 87.78 -33.62 94.94
CA THR A 120 86.38 -33.86 95.32
C THR A 120 85.98 -32.81 96.36
N PRO A 121 85.21 -31.77 96.02
CA PRO A 121 84.54 -30.95 97.02
C PRO A 121 83.38 -31.75 97.59
N ASP A 122 83.34 -31.91 98.91
CA ASP A 122 82.19 -32.47 99.61
C ASP A 122 80.96 -31.58 99.38
N GLY A 123 79.86 -32.16 98.86
CA GLY A 123 78.51 -31.64 99.04
C GLY A 123 78.00 -30.57 98.05
N ALA A 124 77.06 -31.00 97.20
CA ALA A 124 75.88 -30.27 96.71
C ALA A 124 75.98 -28.75 96.42
N GLN A 125 76.31 -28.37 95.17
CA GLN A 125 75.59 -27.28 94.49
C GLN A 125 75.76 -27.29 92.96
N THR A 126 74.77 -27.83 92.27
CA THR A 126 74.53 -27.70 90.81
C THR A 126 73.71 -26.43 90.54
N ALA A 127 74.34 -25.25 90.53
CA ALA A 127 73.70 -24.01 90.07
C ALA A 127 74.71 -23.07 89.41
N LEU A 128 74.40 -22.64 88.18
CA LEU A 128 75.12 -21.59 87.44
C LEU A 128 75.14 -20.27 88.25
N SER A 129 76.25 -19.53 88.15
CA SER A 129 76.47 -18.28 88.87
C SER A 129 75.52 -17.15 88.42
N GLU A 130 75.34 -16.12 89.24
CA GLU A 130 74.45 -14.97 88.95
C GLU A 130 74.85 -14.18 87.69
N LEU A 131 76.13 -14.22 87.29
CA LEU A 131 76.64 -13.59 86.08
C LEU A 131 76.10 -14.30 84.81
N GLU A 132 76.18 -15.64 84.80
CA GLU A 132 75.75 -16.47 83.66
C GLU A 132 74.23 -16.39 83.43
N LYS A 133 73.44 -16.09 84.47
CA LYS A 133 71.99 -15.85 84.34
C LYS A 133 71.66 -14.49 83.70
N LEU A 134 72.48 -13.48 83.94
CA LEU A 134 72.30 -12.14 83.37
C LEU A 134 72.62 -12.12 81.88
N GLU A 135 73.70 -12.77 81.47
CA GLU A 135 74.09 -12.91 80.06
C GLU A 135 72.98 -13.58 79.25
N LYS A 136 72.45 -14.72 79.73
CA LYS A 136 71.36 -15.43 79.06
C LYS A 136 70.06 -14.61 78.92
N ARG A 137 69.78 -13.70 79.87
CA ARG A 137 68.59 -12.82 79.80
C ARG A 137 68.75 -11.70 78.77
N ILE A 138 69.97 -11.20 78.59
CA ILE A 138 70.29 -10.16 77.59
C ILE A 138 70.14 -10.74 76.18
N ASP A 139 70.65 -11.94 75.94
CA ASP A 139 70.53 -12.61 74.64
C ASP A 139 69.06 -12.81 74.25
N GLN A 140 68.27 -13.38 75.17
CA GLN A 140 66.82 -13.60 74.96
C GLN A 140 66.06 -12.30 74.67
N LYS A 141 66.43 -11.19 75.33
CA LYS A 141 65.75 -9.91 75.13
C LYS A 141 66.15 -9.24 73.82
N THR A 142 67.39 -9.43 73.37
CA THR A 142 67.89 -8.92 72.09
C THR A 142 67.18 -9.64 70.93
N GLU A 143 67.13 -10.97 70.97
CA GLU A 143 66.42 -11.78 69.98
C GLU A 143 64.92 -11.41 69.89
N SER A 144 64.27 -11.19 71.04
CA SER A 144 62.88 -10.75 71.08
C SER A 144 62.67 -9.35 70.48
N MET A 145 63.63 -8.45 70.64
CA MET A 145 63.56 -7.09 70.12
C MET A 145 63.76 -7.08 68.61
N ASP A 146 64.71 -7.85 68.10
CA ASP A 146 64.98 -7.99 66.66
C ASP A 146 63.78 -8.61 65.92
N ALA A 147 63.14 -9.63 66.52
CA ALA A 147 61.91 -10.22 65.98
C ALA A 147 60.74 -9.22 65.96
N ALA A 148 60.60 -8.40 67.00
CA ALA A 148 59.56 -7.38 67.07
C ALA A 148 59.79 -6.25 66.05
N GLU A 149 61.03 -5.78 65.89
CA GLU A 149 61.36 -4.75 64.91
C GLU A 149 61.19 -5.26 63.47
N SER A 150 61.61 -6.50 63.20
CA SER A 150 61.37 -7.15 61.91
C SER A 150 59.86 -7.22 61.58
N SER A 151 59.03 -7.56 62.57
CA SER A 151 57.58 -7.61 62.41
C SER A 151 56.97 -6.22 62.17
N ARG A 152 57.46 -5.18 62.86
CA ARG A 152 57.01 -3.79 62.68
C ARG A 152 57.37 -3.24 61.31
N VAL A 153 58.58 -3.53 60.82
CA VAL A 153 59.06 -3.12 59.49
C VAL A 153 58.20 -3.75 58.39
N GLU A 154 57.89 -5.05 58.50
CA GLU A 154 57.03 -5.72 57.53
C GLU A 154 55.60 -5.16 57.55
N ALA A 155 55.03 -4.90 58.73
CA ALA A 155 53.71 -4.27 58.84
C ALA A 155 53.68 -2.86 58.23
N GLU A 156 54.74 -2.07 58.39
CA GLU A 156 54.85 -0.74 57.80
C GLU A 156 54.97 -0.79 56.27
N LYS A 157 55.70 -1.79 55.74
CA LYS A 157 55.76 -2.03 54.29
C LYS A 157 54.38 -2.34 53.72
N ILE A 158 53.63 -3.24 54.35
CA ILE A 158 52.26 -3.58 53.94
C ILE A 158 51.35 -2.34 53.99
N ARG A 159 51.47 -1.51 55.04
CA ARG A 159 50.70 -0.26 55.16
C ARG A 159 50.99 0.69 53.98
N GLN A 160 52.26 0.83 53.60
CA GLN A 160 52.66 1.67 52.46
C GLN A 160 52.16 1.13 51.12
N GLU A 161 52.23 -0.19 50.91
CA GLU A 161 51.70 -0.84 49.71
C GLU A 161 50.17 -0.66 49.60
N ASN A 162 49.44 -0.85 50.70
CA ASN A 162 47.99 -0.63 50.75
C ASN A 162 47.62 0.84 50.50
N GLU A 163 48.39 1.78 51.05
CA GLU A 163 48.18 3.22 50.81
C GLU A 163 48.41 3.58 49.34
N SER A 164 49.47 3.03 48.73
CA SER A 164 49.75 3.22 47.30
C SER A 164 48.63 2.65 46.42
N ALA A 165 48.13 1.46 46.75
CA ALA A 165 47.00 0.85 46.04
C ALA A 165 45.72 1.68 46.18
N ARG A 166 45.41 2.20 47.38
CA ARG A 166 44.26 3.08 47.60
C ARG A 166 44.35 4.34 46.73
N LEU A 167 45.51 4.99 46.70
CA LEU A 167 45.74 6.21 45.90
C LEU A 167 45.60 5.94 44.40
N LYS A 168 46.12 4.81 43.91
CA LYS A 168 45.97 4.42 42.50
C LYS A 168 44.51 4.16 42.14
N ASN A 169 43.79 3.43 42.98
CA ASN A 169 42.37 3.15 42.78
C ASN A 169 41.54 4.43 42.77
N GLU A 170 41.80 5.36 43.69
CA GLU A 170 41.13 6.67 43.73
C GLU A 170 41.39 7.47 42.45
N ALA A 171 42.65 7.53 41.99
CA ALA A 171 42.99 8.21 40.74
C ALA A 171 42.29 7.60 39.51
N GLU A 172 42.19 6.27 39.45
CA GLU A 172 41.45 5.58 38.39
C GLU A 172 39.94 5.87 38.45
N TRP A 173 39.36 5.88 39.66
CA TRP A 173 37.96 6.24 39.88
C TRP A 173 37.64 7.67 39.45
N GLN A 174 38.49 8.64 39.80
CA GLN A 174 38.33 10.03 39.36
C GLN A 174 38.37 10.14 37.83
N LYS A 175 39.34 9.50 37.17
CA LYS A 175 39.45 9.50 35.71
C LYS A 175 38.22 8.89 35.03
N GLN A 176 37.67 7.80 35.58
CA GLN A 176 36.45 7.19 35.07
C GLN A 176 35.23 8.09 35.30
N GLY A 177 35.13 8.75 36.46
CA GLY A 177 34.08 9.71 36.77
C GLY A 177 34.08 10.90 35.80
N GLU A 178 35.24 11.51 35.57
CA GLU A 178 35.40 12.61 34.61
C GLU A 178 35.02 12.18 33.18
N ALA A 179 35.49 10.99 32.74
CA ALA A 179 35.13 10.45 31.43
C ALA A 179 33.62 10.21 31.29
N ALA A 180 32.95 9.73 32.34
CA ALA A 180 31.51 9.53 32.36
C ALA A 180 30.75 10.86 32.27
N VAL A 181 31.22 11.91 32.96
CA VAL A 181 30.63 13.25 32.90
C VAL A 181 30.77 13.86 31.50
N GLU A 182 31.93 13.75 30.87
CA GLU A 182 32.15 14.25 29.51
C GLU A 182 31.33 13.47 28.46
N ALA A 183 31.21 12.15 28.63
CA ALA A 183 30.32 11.33 27.80
C ALA A 183 28.85 11.79 27.94
N ALA A 184 28.39 12.07 29.16
CA ALA A 184 27.03 12.56 29.41
C ALA A 184 26.79 13.94 28.78
N LYS A 185 27.74 14.88 28.89
CA LYS A 185 27.68 16.19 28.20
C LYS A 185 27.58 16.03 26.70
N THR A 186 28.41 15.17 26.12
CA THR A 186 28.42 14.88 24.68
C THR A 186 27.07 14.30 24.23
N ALA A 187 26.52 13.35 24.98
CA ALA A 187 25.20 12.78 24.70
C ALA A 187 24.08 13.84 24.74
N THR A 188 24.15 14.76 25.70
CA THR A 188 23.17 15.85 25.86
C THR A 188 23.24 16.84 24.70
N ALA A 189 24.46 17.21 24.27
CA ALA A 189 24.67 18.05 23.10
C ALA A 189 24.15 17.38 21.82
N ALA A 190 24.42 16.08 21.64
CA ALA A 190 23.91 15.31 20.50
C ALA A 190 22.36 15.26 20.49
N GLN A 191 21.72 15.03 21.65
CA GLN A 191 20.27 15.05 21.77
C GLN A 191 19.67 16.43 21.43
N SER A 192 20.33 17.51 21.86
CA SER A 192 19.91 18.88 21.56
C SER A 192 20.00 19.18 20.06
N ALA A 193 21.09 18.77 19.42
CA ALA A 193 21.30 18.91 17.97
C ALA A 193 20.29 18.10 17.15
N ALA A 194 19.99 16.86 17.57
CA ALA A 194 18.96 16.03 16.96
C ALA A 194 17.58 16.66 17.07
N SER A 195 17.25 17.26 18.23
CA SER A 195 15.97 17.93 18.47
C SER A 195 15.82 19.19 17.61
N ALA A 196 16.89 19.98 17.46
CA ALA A 196 16.91 21.14 16.56
C ALA A 196 16.72 20.72 15.10
N SER A 197 17.39 19.65 14.67
CA SER A 197 17.28 19.09 13.33
C SER A 197 15.87 18.59 13.03
N ALA A 198 15.23 17.90 13.98
CA ALA A 198 13.84 17.46 13.85
C ALA A 198 12.88 18.64 13.71
N LYS A 199 13.09 19.73 14.46
CA LYS A 199 12.28 20.95 14.36
C LYS A 199 12.44 21.64 13.00
N ALA A 200 13.66 21.70 12.46
CA ALA A 200 13.93 22.24 11.12
C ALA A 200 13.28 21.39 10.02
N ALA A 201 13.35 20.06 10.14
CA ALA A 201 12.68 19.14 9.22
C ALA A 201 11.16 19.32 9.24
N ALA A 202 10.55 19.47 10.42
CA ALA A 202 9.12 19.74 10.56
C ALA A 202 8.71 21.07 9.91
N GLY A 203 9.51 22.13 10.08
CA GLY A 203 9.27 23.42 9.41
C GLY A 203 9.36 23.32 7.88
N SER A 204 10.33 22.55 7.38
CA SER A 204 10.49 22.29 5.94
C SER A 204 9.31 21.49 5.38
N ALA A 205 8.83 20.48 6.11
CA ALA A 205 7.65 19.70 5.74
C ALA A 205 6.38 20.57 5.72
N GLY A 206 6.22 21.48 6.69
CA GLY A 206 5.12 22.45 6.69
C GLY A 206 5.16 23.37 5.46
N THR A 207 6.34 23.89 5.12
CA THR A 207 6.54 24.74 3.92
C THR A 207 6.21 23.97 2.63
N ALA A 208 6.66 22.72 2.52
CA ALA A 208 6.35 21.86 1.38
C ALA A 208 4.85 21.57 1.28
N GLY A 209 4.17 21.36 2.41
CA GLY A 209 2.71 21.21 2.46
C GLY A 209 1.97 22.43 1.93
N SER A 210 2.36 23.64 2.37
CA SER A 210 1.78 24.89 1.85
C SER A 210 2.04 25.06 0.36
N ALA A 211 3.25 24.77 -0.13
CA ALA A 211 3.56 24.83 -1.56
C ALA A 211 2.72 23.84 -2.38
N ALA A 212 2.49 22.62 -1.87
CA ALA A 212 1.64 21.63 -2.52
C ALA A 212 0.17 22.08 -2.57
N GLN A 213 -0.32 22.74 -1.52
CA GLN A 213 -1.66 23.32 -1.51
C GLN A 213 -1.77 24.43 -2.58
N THR A 214 -0.83 25.36 -2.63
CA THR A 214 -0.80 26.41 -3.66
C THR A 214 -0.75 25.82 -5.08
N ALA A 215 0.03 24.77 -5.30
CA ALA A 215 0.08 24.08 -6.59
C ALA A 215 -1.28 23.45 -6.96
N THR A 216 -2.00 22.90 -5.98
CA THR A 216 -3.34 22.31 -6.18
C THR A 216 -4.38 23.37 -6.52
N GLU A 217 -4.33 24.52 -5.85
CA GLU A 217 -5.19 25.68 -6.14
C GLU A 217 -4.92 26.21 -7.55
N ALA A 218 -3.64 26.35 -7.94
CA ALA A 218 -3.25 26.77 -9.28
C ALA A 218 -3.72 25.80 -10.37
N ALA A 219 -3.59 24.48 -10.15
CA ALA A 219 -4.08 23.46 -11.07
C ALA A 219 -5.62 23.51 -11.24
N SER A 220 -6.34 23.79 -10.15
CA SER A 220 -7.79 23.96 -10.17
C SER A 220 -8.19 25.20 -10.97
N ALA A 221 -7.49 26.32 -10.78
CA ALA A 221 -7.70 27.55 -11.55
C ALA A 221 -7.40 27.37 -13.06
N ALA A 222 -6.33 26.65 -13.40
CA ALA A 222 -6.00 26.30 -14.78
C ALA A 222 -7.09 25.43 -15.43
N SER A 223 -7.62 24.46 -14.69
CA SER A 223 -8.72 23.60 -15.15
C SER A 223 -10.01 24.39 -15.41
N ALA A 224 -10.35 25.33 -14.53
CA ALA A 224 -11.48 26.23 -14.72
C ALA A 224 -11.30 27.11 -15.97
N SER A 225 -10.09 27.63 -16.16
CA SER A 225 -9.73 28.45 -17.33
C SER A 225 -9.83 27.66 -18.64
N ALA A 226 -9.37 26.40 -18.65
CA ALA A 226 -9.49 25.52 -19.81
C ALA A 226 -10.97 25.23 -20.16
N LYS A 227 -11.82 25.04 -19.15
CA LYS A 227 -13.27 24.84 -19.35
C LYS A 227 -13.94 26.09 -19.93
N ALA A 228 -13.55 27.29 -19.45
CA ALA A 228 -14.04 28.54 -20.01
C ALA A 228 -13.62 28.71 -21.47
N ALA A 229 -12.34 28.44 -21.79
CA ALA A 229 -11.84 28.50 -23.17
C ALA A 229 -12.57 27.53 -24.10
N SER A 230 -12.85 26.30 -23.65
CA SER A 230 -13.67 25.33 -24.41
C SER A 230 -15.09 25.83 -24.64
N GLY A 231 -15.69 26.50 -23.65
CA GLY A 231 -17.01 27.13 -23.79
C GLY A 231 -16.99 28.23 -24.87
N SER A 232 -16.01 29.13 -24.81
CA SER A 232 -15.83 30.19 -25.81
C SER A 232 -15.59 29.62 -27.21
N ALA A 233 -14.81 28.55 -27.35
CA ALA A 233 -14.61 27.86 -28.63
C ALA A 233 -15.92 27.27 -29.18
N GLY A 234 -16.76 26.69 -28.31
CA GLY A 234 -18.10 26.23 -28.68
C GLY A 234 -18.99 27.37 -29.18
N THR A 235 -19.03 28.50 -28.47
CA THR A 235 -19.77 29.69 -28.91
C THR A 235 -19.27 30.21 -30.26
N ALA A 236 -17.95 30.29 -30.46
CA ALA A 236 -17.36 30.70 -31.73
C ALA A 236 -17.75 29.75 -32.88
N SER A 237 -17.77 28.44 -32.63
CA SER A 237 -18.22 27.46 -33.62
C SER A 237 -19.69 27.64 -34.01
N SER A 238 -20.57 27.90 -33.03
CA SER A 238 -21.98 28.17 -33.31
C SER A 238 -22.15 29.46 -34.09
N ALA A 239 -21.43 30.53 -33.73
CA ALA A 239 -21.44 31.79 -34.45
C ALA A 239 -20.97 31.62 -35.90
N ALA A 240 -19.92 30.82 -36.13
CA ALA A 240 -19.44 30.49 -37.47
C ALA A 240 -20.51 29.74 -38.29
N GLN A 241 -21.21 28.76 -37.70
CA GLN A 241 -22.32 28.07 -38.38
C GLN A 241 -23.46 29.03 -38.73
N THR A 242 -23.83 29.93 -37.81
CA THR A 242 -24.83 30.97 -38.08
C THR A 242 -24.40 31.87 -39.24
N ALA A 243 -23.13 32.29 -39.27
CA ALA A 243 -22.60 33.10 -40.36
C ALA A 243 -22.65 32.37 -41.70
N THR A 244 -22.32 31.07 -41.75
CA THR A 244 -22.44 30.24 -42.95
C THR A 244 -23.89 30.13 -43.42
N THR A 245 -24.84 29.89 -42.52
CA THR A 245 -26.26 29.84 -42.87
C THR A 245 -26.75 31.18 -43.43
N ALA A 246 -26.34 32.30 -42.82
CA ALA A 246 -26.67 33.63 -43.30
C ALA A 246 -26.06 33.91 -44.69
N GLN A 247 -24.82 33.46 -44.93
CA GLN A 247 -24.18 33.56 -46.24
C GLN A 247 -24.95 32.78 -47.31
N ASN A 248 -25.36 31.54 -47.02
CA ASN A 248 -26.15 30.73 -47.95
C ASN A 248 -27.49 31.39 -48.28
N ALA A 249 -28.21 31.87 -47.26
CA ALA A 249 -29.48 32.59 -47.47
C ALA A 249 -29.31 33.87 -48.31
N ALA A 250 -28.19 34.58 -48.15
CA ALA A 250 -27.87 35.73 -48.98
C ALA A 250 -27.57 35.31 -50.44
N SER A 251 -26.92 34.16 -50.65
CA SER A 251 -26.68 33.60 -51.99
C SER A 251 -27.99 33.22 -52.69
N ASP A 252 -28.88 32.51 -51.99
CA ASP A 252 -30.20 32.13 -52.51
C ASP A 252 -31.03 33.37 -52.89
N SER A 253 -30.95 34.41 -52.05
CA SER A 253 -31.63 35.69 -52.31
C SER A 253 -31.05 36.39 -53.54
N ALA A 254 -29.74 36.30 -53.76
CA ALA A 254 -29.09 36.87 -54.95
C ALA A 254 -29.51 36.12 -56.23
N GLU A 255 -29.60 34.79 -56.19
CA GLU A 255 -30.11 33.99 -57.32
C GLU A 255 -31.57 34.29 -57.65
N ALA A 256 -32.42 34.44 -56.62
CA ALA A 256 -33.80 34.84 -56.81
C ALA A 256 -33.92 36.24 -57.45
N ALA A 257 -33.06 37.18 -57.03
CA ALA A 257 -33.00 38.52 -57.61
C ALA A 257 -32.54 38.48 -59.08
N SER A 258 -31.55 37.65 -59.43
CA SER A 258 -31.12 37.49 -60.82
C SER A 258 -32.22 36.89 -61.70
N GLY A 259 -32.91 35.85 -61.24
CA GLY A 259 -34.03 35.26 -61.99
C GLY A 259 -35.20 36.24 -62.18
N SER A 260 -35.47 37.07 -61.18
CA SER A 260 -36.45 38.16 -61.30
C SER A 260 -36.02 39.21 -62.34
N ALA A 261 -34.72 39.56 -62.38
CA ALA A 261 -34.18 40.49 -63.37
C ALA A 261 -34.27 39.93 -64.80
N GLU A 262 -33.98 38.65 -65.00
CA GLU A 262 -34.13 37.96 -66.29
C GLU A 262 -35.59 37.95 -66.77
N THR A 263 -36.51 37.68 -65.84
CA THR A 263 -37.96 37.72 -66.12
C THR A 263 -38.39 39.13 -66.54
N ALA A 264 -37.93 40.16 -65.82
CA ALA A 264 -38.22 41.55 -66.16
C ALA A 264 -37.63 41.94 -67.53
N SER A 265 -36.41 41.48 -67.86
CA SER A 265 -35.80 41.68 -69.17
C SER A 265 -36.62 41.05 -70.29
N SER A 266 -37.09 39.82 -70.09
CA SER A 266 -37.94 39.10 -71.05
C SER A 266 -39.30 39.79 -71.26
N ALA A 267 -39.90 40.31 -70.17
CA ALA A 267 -41.12 41.10 -70.24
C ALA A 267 -40.90 42.41 -71.02
N ALA A 268 -39.77 43.09 -70.82
CA ALA A 268 -39.42 44.30 -71.56
C ALA A 268 -39.22 44.04 -73.07
N GLN A 269 -38.58 42.92 -73.44
CA GLN A 269 -38.46 42.49 -74.84
C GLN A 269 -39.84 42.21 -75.45
N THR A 270 -40.71 41.51 -74.71
CA THR A 270 -42.08 41.22 -75.14
C THR A 270 -42.88 42.52 -75.37
N ALA A 271 -42.78 43.49 -74.46
CA ALA A 271 -43.42 44.79 -74.61
C ALA A 271 -42.90 45.54 -75.85
N THR A 272 -41.59 45.48 -76.11
CA THR A 272 -40.97 46.09 -77.30
C THR A 272 -41.47 45.45 -78.60
N ALA A 273 -41.60 44.12 -78.62
CA ALA A 273 -42.16 43.40 -79.76
C ALA A 273 -43.64 43.76 -79.99
N ALA A 274 -44.43 43.84 -78.93
CA ALA A 274 -45.82 44.27 -79.00
C ALA A 274 -45.97 45.72 -79.52
N GLN A 275 -45.10 46.63 -79.08
CA GLN A 275 -45.05 48.00 -79.59
C GLN A 275 -44.72 48.03 -81.09
N SER A 276 -43.75 47.23 -81.53
CA SER A 276 -43.38 47.13 -82.94
C SER A 276 -44.54 46.60 -83.78
N ALA A 277 -45.21 45.54 -83.32
CA ALA A 277 -46.39 44.99 -83.99
C ALA A 277 -47.54 46.02 -84.08
N ALA A 278 -47.79 46.77 -83.01
CA ALA A 278 -48.78 47.85 -83.02
C ALA A 278 -48.43 48.95 -84.03
N SER A 279 -47.14 49.30 -84.17
CA SER A 279 -46.66 50.24 -85.20
C SER A 279 -46.95 49.71 -86.61
N THR A 280 -46.63 48.45 -86.88
CA THR A 280 -46.93 47.81 -88.18
C THR A 280 -48.43 47.81 -88.46
N SER A 281 -49.27 47.44 -87.50
CA SER A 281 -50.73 47.49 -87.68
C SER A 281 -51.25 48.91 -87.92
N ALA A 282 -50.63 49.93 -87.31
CA ALA A 282 -50.98 51.32 -87.59
C ALA A 282 -50.60 51.75 -89.02
N GLU A 283 -49.45 51.30 -89.53
CA GLU A 283 -49.05 51.51 -90.93
C GLU A 283 -50.00 50.79 -91.91
N GLU A 284 -50.39 49.54 -91.63
CA GLU A 284 -51.38 48.80 -92.43
C GLU A 284 -52.76 49.49 -92.43
N ALA A 285 -53.19 50.00 -91.28
CA ALA A 285 -54.42 50.77 -91.17
C ALA A 285 -54.35 52.09 -91.96
N ALA A 286 -53.21 52.79 -91.92
CA ALA A 286 -52.98 53.99 -92.73
C ALA A 286 -53.03 53.68 -94.24
N GLY A 287 -52.36 52.61 -94.69
CA GLY A 287 -52.42 52.15 -96.08
C GLY A 287 -53.84 51.76 -96.51
N SER A 288 -54.61 51.11 -95.61
CA SER A 288 -56.02 50.80 -95.85
C SER A 288 -56.88 52.06 -95.96
N ALA A 289 -56.59 53.10 -95.17
CA ALA A 289 -57.26 54.39 -95.26
C ALA A 289 -56.93 55.14 -96.56
N GLU A 290 -55.68 55.09 -97.03
CA GLU A 290 -55.28 55.62 -98.34
C GLU A 290 -55.96 54.88 -99.49
N ALA A 291 -56.06 53.55 -99.42
CA ALA A 291 -56.80 52.73 -100.37
C ALA A 291 -58.29 53.08 -100.38
N ALA A 292 -58.90 53.25 -99.20
CA ALA A 292 -60.29 53.70 -99.08
C ALA A 292 -60.50 55.11 -99.64
N SER A 293 -59.55 56.03 -99.42
CA SER A 293 -59.58 57.39 -100.00
C SER A 293 -59.49 57.34 -101.52
N SER A 294 -58.60 56.52 -102.07
CA SER A 294 -58.46 56.28 -103.51
C SER A 294 -59.73 55.65 -104.10
N ALA A 295 -60.32 54.69 -103.39
CA ALA A 295 -61.60 54.09 -103.76
C ALA A 295 -62.75 55.12 -103.70
N ALA A 296 -62.75 56.04 -102.74
CA ALA A 296 -63.72 57.13 -102.66
C ALA A 296 -63.54 58.16 -103.81
N GLN A 297 -62.31 58.49 -104.19
CA GLN A 297 -62.03 59.28 -105.39
C GLN A 297 -62.49 58.57 -106.66
N THR A 298 -62.20 57.27 -106.78
CA THR A 298 -62.65 56.43 -107.89
C THR A 298 -64.17 56.36 -107.92
N ALA A 299 -64.84 56.22 -106.77
CA ALA A 299 -66.29 56.25 -106.66
C ALA A 299 -66.86 57.62 -107.04
N THR A 300 -66.17 58.71 -106.71
CA THR A 300 -66.54 60.09 -107.12
C THR A 300 -66.39 60.27 -108.63
N GLN A 301 -65.33 59.74 -109.22
CA GLN A 301 -65.11 59.73 -110.67
C GLN A 301 -66.16 58.86 -111.37
N LYS A 302 -66.43 57.66 -110.86
CA LYS A 302 -67.51 56.78 -111.33
C LYS A 302 -68.88 57.39 -111.14
N ALA A 303 -69.12 58.17 -110.09
CA ALA A 303 -70.35 58.93 -109.90
C ALA A 303 -70.47 60.07 -110.92
N SER A 304 -69.36 60.68 -111.34
CA SER A 304 -69.33 61.68 -112.42
C SER A 304 -69.57 61.04 -113.80
N GLU A 305 -69.00 59.86 -114.05
CA GLU A 305 -69.30 59.03 -115.22
C GLU A 305 -70.75 58.50 -115.19
N ALA A 306 -71.27 58.16 -114.02
CA ALA A 306 -72.66 57.76 -113.80
C ALA A 306 -73.62 58.93 -113.93
N SER A 307 -73.24 60.16 -113.59
CA SER A 307 -74.02 61.37 -113.87
C SER A 307 -74.08 61.63 -115.40
N SER A 308 -72.98 61.38 -116.09
CA SER A 308 -72.92 61.41 -117.56
C SER A 308 -73.77 60.27 -118.18
N SER A 309 -73.78 59.10 -117.56
CA SER A 309 -74.61 57.95 -117.98
C SER A 309 -76.07 58.06 -117.53
N ALA A 310 -76.39 58.77 -116.46
CA ALA A 310 -77.75 59.07 -116.01
C ALA A 310 -78.44 60.04 -116.98
N SER A 311 -77.66 60.91 -117.62
CA SER A 311 -78.11 61.70 -118.76
C SER A 311 -78.45 60.84 -119.99
N ALA A 312 -77.91 59.61 -120.09
CA ALA A 312 -78.27 58.61 -121.09
C ALA A 312 -79.40 57.65 -120.61
N ALA A 313 -79.42 57.27 -119.33
CA ALA A 313 -80.40 56.36 -118.73
C ALA A 313 -81.77 57.01 -118.42
N ALA A 314 -81.84 58.35 -118.35
CA ALA A 314 -83.11 59.08 -118.38
C ALA A 314 -83.89 58.84 -119.69
N SER A 315 -83.22 58.36 -120.75
CA SER A 315 -83.86 57.91 -121.99
C SER A 315 -84.42 56.47 -121.90
N ASP A 316 -83.82 55.59 -121.08
CA ASP A 316 -84.17 54.15 -121.00
C ASP A 316 -85.08 53.79 -119.80
N ALA A 317 -85.18 54.66 -118.79
CA ALA A 317 -85.98 54.45 -117.57
C ALA A 317 -87.51 54.41 -117.79
N ASN A 318 -88.01 54.67 -118.99
CA ASN A 318 -89.42 54.42 -119.34
C ASN A 318 -89.72 52.94 -119.63
N VAL A 319 -88.72 52.05 -119.75
CA VAL A 319 -88.92 50.66 -120.19
C VAL A 319 -88.79 49.61 -119.07
N VAL A 320 -88.08 49.88 -117.96
CA VAL A 320 -87.70 48.83 -116.97
C VAL A 320 -88.40 48.98 -115.59
N LYS A 321 -89.61 49.54 -115.55
CA LYS A 321 -90.47 49.47 -114.34
C LYS A 321 -91.21 48.13 -114.21
N GLY A 322 -91.07 47.24 -115.19
CA GLY A 322 -91.85 46.01 -115.29
C GLY A 322 -91.31 44.80 -114.55
N LEU A 323 -90.04 44.76 -114.12
CA LEU A 323 -89.42 43.45 -113.92
C LEU A 323 -89.36 42.88 -112.51
N ILE A 324 -88.76 43.48 -111.48
CA ILE A 324 -88.35 42.63 -110.35
C ILE A 324 -88.51 43.29 -108.97
N GLN A 325 -89.66 43.02 -108.37
CA GLN A 325 -89.83 42.71 -106.95
C GLN A 325 -89.53 41.21 -106.75
N GLY A 326 -88.62 40.83 -105.86
CA GLY A 326 -88.47 39.44 -105.43
C GLY A 326 -87.25 39.18 -104.55
N LEU A 327 -87.50 38.57 -103.37
CA LEU A 327 -86.58 37.96 -102.39
C LEU A 327 -85.98 38.94 -101.35
N GLY A 328 -86.16 38.85 -100.02
CA GLY A 328 -86.70 37.85 -99.09
C GLY A 328 -85.78 37.77 -97.84
N GLY A 329 -86.20 38.30 -96.68
CA GLY A 329 -85.33 38.67 -95.55
C GLY A 329 -84.91 37.57 -94.55
N PHE A 330 -83.60 37.50 -94.25
CA PHE A 330 -82.95 36.72 -93.19
C PHE A 330 -82.01 37.65 -92.39
N ASP A 331 -81.94 37.55 -91.06
CA ASP A 331 -81.24 38.54 -90.20
C ASP A 331 -80.01 38.02 -89.39
N GLY A 332 -79.75 36.70 -89.40
CA GLY A 332 -78.47 36.11 -88.97
C GLY A 332 -78.26 35.86 -87.46
N LYS A 333 -79.30 35.71 -86.63
CA LYS A 333 -79.14 35.46 -85.18
C LYS A 333 -79.64 34.06 -84.72
N ALA A 334 -78.97 33.44 -83.74
CA ALA A 334 -79.38 32.13 -83.20
C ALA A 334 -80.73 32.17 -82.43
N SER A 335 -81.16 33.35 -81.98
CA SER A 335 -82.49 33.58 -81.41
C SER A 335 -83.62 33.60 -82.45
N SER A 336 -83.29 33.84 -83.74
CA SER A 336 -84.26 33.75 -84.84
C SER A 336 -84.32 32.35 -85.47
N VAL A 337 -83.66 31.36 -84.84
CA VAL A 337 -83.63 29.94 -85.25
C VAL A 337 -84.27 29.05 -84.18
N SER A 338 -85.33 28.34 -84.55
CA SER A 338 -86.08 27.42 -83.68
C SER A 338 -85.45 26.00 -83.63
N ALA A 339 -85.53 25.35 -82.46
CA ALA A 339 -85.05 23.99 -82.18
C ALA A 339 -86.03 23.22 -81.27
N VAL A 340 -85.90 21.89 -81.12
CA VAL A 340 -86.84 21.05 -80.33
C VAL A 340 -86.13 20.40 -79.15
N ASP A 341 -86.70 20.50 -77.94
CA ASP A 341 -86.19 19.91 -76.69
C ASP A 341 -86.60 18.43 -76.55
N LEU A 342 -85.76 17.55 -77.06
CA LEU A 342 -86.01 16.10 -77.10
C LEU A 342 -85.99 15.40 -75.72
N LEU A 343 -85.47 16.04 -74.67
CA LEU A 343 -85.23 15.41 -73.36
C LEU A 343 -86.02 16.07 -72.23
N GLY A 344 -86.86 17.06 -72.55
CA GLY A 344 -87.67 17.82 -71.59
C GLY A 344 -86.83 18.62 -70.58
N LEU A 345 -85.66 19.10 -71.02
CA LEU A 345 -84.71 19.80 -70.15
C LEU A 345 -85.30 21.12 -69.62
N LEU A 346 -86.04 21.85 -70.45
CA LEU A 346 -86.70 23.12 -70.11
C LEU A 346 -88.19 22.97 -69.73
N GLY A 347 -88.70 21.74 -69.66
CA GLY A 347 -90.12 21.49 -69.38
C GLY A 347 -90.64 20.21 -70.03
N LYS A 348 -91.56 20.34 -70.99
CA LYS A 348 -92.23 19.20 -71.62
C LYS A 348 -91.40 18.67 -72.80
N GLU A 349 -91.14 17.37 -72.79
CA GLU A 349 -90.42 16.66 -73.85
C GLU A 349 -91.07 16.91 -75.23
N ASN A 350 -90.24 17.18 -76.24
CA ASN A 350 -90.59 17.55 -77.63
C ASN A 350 -91.23 18.94 -77.82
N ALA A 351 -91.05 19.88 -76.90
CA ALA A 351 -91.46 21.26 -77.11
C ALA A 351 -90.46 22.06 -77.97
N THR A 352 -90.95 22.98 -78.81
CA THR A 352 -90.11 23.90 -79.59
C THR A 352 -89.56 25.00 -78.68
N SER A 353 -88.24 25.15 -78.67
CA SER A 353 -87.50 26.20 -77.97
C SER A 353 -86.53 26.90 -78.93
N THR A 354 -85.71 27.82 -78.44
CA THR A 354 -84.58 28.35 -79.20
C THR A 354 -83.32 27.55 -78.89
N VAL A 355 -82.39 27.51 -79.84
CA VAL A 355 -81.08 26.88 -79.63
C VAL A 355 -80.39 27.43 -78.37
N GLN A 356 -80.56 28.74 -78.08
CA GLN A 356 -79.96 29.40 -76.93
C GLN A 356 -80.47 28.85 -75.58
N ALA A 357 -81.78 28.63 -75.44
CA ALA A 357 -82.34 28.26 -74.14
C ALA A 357 -81.94 26.84 -73.68
N LEU A 358 -81.76 25.90 -74.62
CA LEU A 358 -81.41 24.50 -74.30
C LEU A 358 -79.99 24.37 -73.75
N ILE A 359 -79.08 25.22 -74.20
CA ILE A 359 -77.67 25.23 -73.77
C ILE A 359 -77.56 25.65 -72.29
N ASP A 360 -78.36 26.64 -71.87
CA ASP A 360 -78.27 27.20 -70.52
C ASP A 360 -78.68 26.21 -69.41
N VAL A 361 -79.61 25.29 -69.69
CA VAL A 361 -80.10 24.30 -68.70
C VAL A 361 -79.15 23.13 -68.47
N ILE A 362 -78.41 22.71 -69.50
CA ILE A 362 -77.44 21.60 -69.37
C ILE A 362 -76.29 21.99 -68.43
N ALA A 363 -75.88 23.26 -68.47
CA ALA A 363 -74.81 23.79 -67.63
C ALA A 363 -75.15 23.76 -66.12
N ASP A 364 -76.40 24.02 -65.74
CA ASP A 364 -76.82 24.07 -64.33
C ASP A 364 -76.94 22.67 -63.68
N LYS A 365 -77.41 21.64 -64.43
CA LYS A 365 -77.58 20.28 -63.89
C LYS A 365 -76.26 19.60 -63.51
N VAL A 366 -75.17 19.87 -64.22
CA VAL A 366 -73.85 19.26 -63.98
C VAL A 366 -73.21 19.79 -62.69
N LEU A 367 -73.35 21.09 -62.43
CA LEU A 367 -72.64 21.76 -61.35
C LEU A 367 -73.31 21.55 -59.97
N ASN A 368 -74.64 21.42 -59.95
CA ASN A 368 -75.41 21.51 -58.70
C ASN A 368 -76.14 20.23 -58.27
N GLN A 369 -76.30 19.20 -59.12
CA GLN A 369 -77.09 18.00 -58.80
C GLN A 369 -76.32 16.67 -58.81
N LEU A 370 -75.20 16.55 -59.52
CA LEU A 370 -74.46 15.28 -59.67
C LEU A 370 -73.24 15.13 -58.74
N LEU A 371 -72.72 16.23 -58.19
CA LEU A 371 -71.59 16.23 -57.26
C LEU A 371 -71.84 17.25 -56.13
N LEU A 372 -72.29 16.77 -54.97
CA LEU A 372 -72.37 17.58 -53.76
C LEU A 372 -70.97 17.74 -53.16
N ARG A 373 -70.52 19.00 -52.98
CA ARG A 373 -69.19 19.34 -52.43
C ARG A 373 -68.90 18.69 -51.06
N SER A 374 -69.94 18.37 -50.27
CA SER A 374 -69.83 17.70 -48.96
C SER A 374 -69.33 16.24 -49.02
N ASN A 375 -69.30 15.63 -50.21
CA ASN A 375 -68.92 14.21 -50.38
C ASN A 375 -67.46 14.03 -50.83
N VAL A 376 -66.69 15.11 -50.90
CA VAL A 376 -65.26 15.08 -51.24
C VAL A 376 -64.48 15.00 -49.92
N VAL A 377 -63.88 13.85 -49.60
CA VAL A 377 -63.04 13.69 -48.39
C VAL A 377 -61.63 14.21 -48.63
N ASN A 378 -61.02 14.83 -47.61
CA ASN A 378 -59.65 15.33 -47.69
C ASN A 378 -58.67 14.22 -47.32
N ASN A 379 -57.80 13.85 -48.27
CA ASN A 379 -56.68 12.92 -48.06
C ASN A 379 -55.38 13.67 -47.69
N ALA A 380 -55.49 14.75 -46.91
CA ALA A 380 -54.42 15.67 -46.55
C ALA A 380 -53.73 16.37 -47.74
N LEU A 381 -54.47 16.61 -48.83
CA LEU A 381 -54.00 17.35 -50.02
C LEU A 381 -54.69 18.71 -50.22
N THR A 382 -55.83 18.95 -49.55
CA THR A 382 -56.45 20.28 -49.52
C THR A 382 -56.18 20.98 -48.20
N THR A 383 -55.82 22.26 -48.28
CA THR A 383 -55.57 23.16 -47.15
C THR A 383 -56.79 24.02 -46.80
N GLU A 384 -57.90 23.85 -47.52
CA GLU A 384 -59.13 24.60 -47.26
C GLU A 384 -59.92 24.01 -46.09
N GLU A 385 -60.46 24.88 -45.24
CA GLU A 385 -61.28 24.50 -44.09
C GLU A 385 -62.65 23.99 -44.53
N GLY A 386 -63.20 22.99 -43.81
CA GLY A 386 -64.57 22.48 -44.01
C GLY A 386 -64.70 21.10 -44.68
N TYR A 387 -63.60 20.47 -45.10
CA TYR A 387 -63.61 19.10 -45.61
C TYR A 387 -63.46 18.06 -44.50
N ALA A 388 -64.24 16.98 -44.55
CA ALA A 388 -64.13 15.88 -43.59
C ALA A 388 -62.81 15.10 -43.78
N LEU A 389 -62.13 14.78 -42.67
CA LEU A 389 -60.91 13.97 -42.65
C LEU A 389 -61.22 12.51 -43.00
N ASP A 390 -60.41 11.90 -43.87
CA ASP A 390 -60.51 10.47 -44.15
C ASP A 390 -60.33 9.62 -42.87
N ALA A 391 -61.23 8.66 -42.66
CA ALA A 391 -61.28 7.86 -41.44
C ALA A 391 -60.07 6.93 -41.25
N ARG A 392 -59.47 6.42 -42.35
CA ARG A 392 -58.27 5.57 -42.26
C ARG A 392 -57.05 6.41 -41.90
N MET A 393 -56.95 7.60 -42.49
CA MET A 393 -55.90 8.56 -42.18
C MET A 393 -55.99 9.04 -40.72
N GLY A 394 -57.21 9.34 -40.25
CA GLY A 394 -57.46 9.70 -38.85
C GLY A 394 -57.05 8.60 -37.87
N LYS A 395 -57.35 7.33 -38.17
CA LYS A 395 -56.94 6.18 -37.34
C LYS A 395 -55.42 6.00 -37.30
N SER A 396 -54.74 6.17 -38.43
CA SER A 396 -53.27 6.06 -38.49
C SER A 396 -52.57 7.12 -37.65
N LEU A 397 -53.06 8.37 -37.71
CA LEU A 397 -52.57 9.46 -36.87
C LEU A 397 -52.80 9.18 -35.38
N GLN A 398 -53.99 8.69 -35.02
CA GLN A 398 -54.31 8.32 -33.64
C GLN A 398 -53.38 7.22 -33.11
N ASP A 399 -53.13 6.16 -33.88
CA ASP A 399 -52.25 5.06 -33.47
C ASP A 399 -50.81 5.52 -33.22
N GLN A 400 -50.29 6.40 -34.08
CA GLN A 400 -48.95 6.98 -33.92
C GLN A 400 -48.86 7.83 -32.64
N ILE A 401 -49.87 8.67 -32.38
CA ILE A 401 -49.95 9.51 -31.18
C ILE A 401 -50.04 8.64 -29.92
N THR A 402 -50.87 7.60 -29.92
CA THR A 402 -51.02 6.69 -28.78
C THR A 402 -49.72 5.96 -28.48
N ALA A 403 -49.03 5.43 -29.50
CA ALA A 403 -47.75 4.74 -29.31
C ALA A 403 -46.65 5.66 -28.75
N GLN A 404 -46.59 6.92 -29.19
CA GLN A 404 -45.64 7.89 -28.65
C GLN A 404 -45.92 8.23 -27.18
N ASN A 405 -47.19 8.41 -26.80
CA ASN A 405 -47.57 8.73 -25.43
C ASN A 405 -47.35 7.56 -24.46
N SER A 406 -47.62 6.30 -24.85
CA SER A 406 -47.37 5.14 -23.98
C SER A 406 -45.90 4.92 -23.63
N ASN A 407 -44.97 5.37 -24.48
CA ASN A 407 -43.53 5.29 -24.17
C ASN A 407 -43.13 6.27 -23.04
N LEU A 408 -43.83 7.39 -22.89
CA LEU A 408 -43.54 8.40 -21.87
C LEU A 408 -44.03 7.99 -20.46
N ASP A 409 -45.14 7.25 -20.36
CA ASP A 409 -45.72 6.81 -19.07
C ASP A 409 -45.06 5.57 -18.44
N SER A 410 -44.13 4.91 -19.14
CA SER A 410 -43.56 3.62 -18.70
C SER A 410 -42.55 3.72 -17.55
N GLY A 411 -42.18 4.91 -17.08
CA GLY A 411 -41.16 5.13 -16.03
C GLY A 411 -39.71 5.02 -16.51
N TYR A 412 -39.51 4.91 -17.83
CA TYR A 412 -38.20 4.84 -18.48
C TYR A 412 -37.99 6.05 -19.39
N PHE A 413 -36.93 6.82 -19.15
CA PHE A 413 -36.45 7.79 -20.13
C PHE A 413 -35.18 7.25 -20.79
N LYS A 414 -35.27 6.97 -22.10
CA LYS A 414 -34.19 6.36 -22.88
C LYS A 414 -33.61 7.37 -23.87
N ILE A 415 -32.30 7.57 -23.79
CA ILE A 415 -31.56 8.43 -24.71
C ILE A 415 -30.49 7.59 -25.40
N LYS A 416 -30.48 7.58 -26.73
CA LYS A 416 -29.40 6.96 -27.51
C LYS A 416 -28.35 8.00 -27.83
N VAL A 417 -27.13 7.79 -27.34
CA VAL A 417 -25.95 8.65 -27.57
C VAL A 417 -24.87 7.80 -28.23
N LYS A 418 -24.74 7.91 -29.56
CA LYS A 418 -23.86 7.06 -30.37
C LYS A 418 -24.16 5.56 -30.15
N THR A 419 -23.18 4.78 -29.67
CA THR A 419 -23.27 3.34 -29.37
C THR A 419 -23.75 3.07 -27.95
N THR A 420 -23.94 4.10 -27.13
CA THR A 420 -24.37 3.99 -25.74
C THR A 420 -25.84 4.39 -25.59
N THR A 421 -26.60 3.58 -24.89
CA THR A 421 -27.95 3.90 -24.44
C THR A 421 -27.88 4.32 -22.97
N ILE A 422 -28.43 5.50 -22.66
CA ILE A 422 -28.61 5.99 -21.30
C ILE A 422 -30.07 5.75 -20.93
N VAL A 423 -30.29 5.11 -19.77
CA VAL A 423 -31.62 4.82 -19.27
C VAL A 423 -31.76 5.38 -17.87
N LEU A 424 -32.75 6.24 -17.67
CA LEU A 424 -33.20 6.67 -16.35
C LEU A 424 -34.38 5.79 -15.97
N ILE A 425 -34.31 5.17 -14.79
CA ILE A 425 -35.32 4.25 -14.27
C ILE A 425 -35.65 4.62 -12.84
N ILE A 426 -36.94 4.59 -12.52
CA ILE A 426 -37.45 4.57 -11.15
C ILE A 426 -38.31 3.32 -11.04
N GLU A 427 -37.84 2.32 -10.29
CA GLU A 427 -38.55 1.03 -10.17
C GLU A 427 -38.27 0.34 -8.83
N GLU A 428 -39.17 -0.54 -8.40
CA GLU A 428 -38.99 -1.40 -7.22
C GLU A 428 -38.06 -2.59 -7.52
N PHE A 429 -37.06 -2.80 -6.67
CA PHE A 429 -36.14 -3.95 -6.70
C PHE A 429 -36.27 -4.77 -5.43
N THR A 430 -36.20 -6.10 -5.56
CA THR A 430 -36.10 -7.02 -4.43
C THR A 430 -34.64 -7.28 -4.11
N PHE A 431 -34.19 -6.84 -2.93
CA PHE A 431 -32.86 -7.11 -2.40
C PHE A 431 -32.84 -8.38 -1.55
N THR A 432 -31.77 -9.14 -1.66
CA THR A 432 -31.43 -10.27 -0.77
C THR A 432 -29.98 -10.07 -0.32
N ASN A 433 -29.76 -9.91 0.98
CA ASN A 433 -28.46 -9.63 1.59
C ASN A 433 -27.70 -8.47 0.91
N GLY A 434 -28.39 -7.36 0.62
CA GLY A 434 -27.81 -6.17 0.00
C GLY A 434 -27.62 -6.25 -1.51
N VAL A 435 -28.04 -7.34 -2.15
CA VAL A 435 -27.91 -7.55 -3.61
C VAL A 435 -29.26 -7.64 -4.28
N ALA A 436 -29.43 -6.91 -5.38
CA ALA A 436 -30.55 -7.06 -6.31
C ALA A 436 -30.03 -7.28 -7.73
N THR A 437 -30.79 -8.00 -8.56
CA THR A 437 -30.43 -8.25 -9.96
C THR A 437 -31.62 -8.04 -10.87
N LYS A 438 -31.38 -7.50 -12.07
CA LYS A 438 -32.38 -7.40 -13.13
C LYS A 438 -31.76 -7.68 -14.49
N THR A 439 -32.51 -8.27 -15.42
CA THR A 439 -31.98 -8.63 -16.74
C THR A 439 -31.67 -7.37 -17.56
N LEU A 440 -30.51 -7.32 -18.20
CA LEU A 440 -30.16 -6.20 -19.07
C LEU A 440 -31.10 -6.13 -20.29
N GLN A 441 -31.57 -7.29 -20.77
CA GLN A 441 -32.57 -7.39 -21.84
C GLN A 441 -33.86 -6.63 -21.50
N SER A 442 -34.34 -6.70 -20.25
CA SER A 442 -35.53 -5.96 -19.81
C SER A 442 -35.30 -4.45 -19.80
N ILE A 443 -34.08 -4.00 -19.49
CA ILE A 443 -33.75 -2.58 -19.36
C ILE A 443 -33.51 -1.95 -20.74
N PHE A 444 -32.64 -2.57 -21.54
CA PHE A 444 -32.15 -2.00 -22.80
C PHE A 444 -32.87 -2.52 -24.05
N GLY A 445 -33.64 -3.62 -23.96
CA GLY A 445 -34.19 -4.31 -25.12
C GLY A 445 -33.17 -5.18 -25.86
N ASN A 446 -31.91 -5.19 -25.39
CA ASN A 446 -30.80 -6.04 -25.82
C ASN A 446 -29.86 -6.31 -24.63
N ILE A 447 -28.86 -7.17 -24.80
CA ILE A 447 -27.80 -7.38 -23.79
C ILE A 447 -26.57 -6.58 -24.23
N PRO A 448 -26.27 -5.43 -23.60
CA PRO A 448 -25.09 -4.64 -23.93
C PRO A 448 -23.81 -5.35 -23.49
N THR A 449 -22.72 -5.10 -24.24
CA THR A 449 -21.38 -5.60 -23.95
C THR A 449 -20.86 -5.02 -22.63
N TYR A 450 -21.17 -3.75 -22.35
CA TYR A 450 -20.85 -3.07 -21.10
C TYR A 450 -22.11 -2.47 -20.48
N ALA A 451 -22.29 -2.62 -19.17
CA ALA A 451 -23.30 -1.86 -18.44
C ALA A 451 -22.80 -1.46 -17.05
N SER A 452 -23.05 -0.21 -16.68
CA SER A 452 -22.79 0.31 -15.34
C SER A 452 -23.73 1.48 -15.06
N GLY A 453 -24.00 1.73 -13.79
CA GLY A 453 -24.86 2.84 -13.38
C GLY A 453 -24.65 3.21 -11.92
N ILE A 454 -25.14 4.40 -11.60
CA ILE A 454 -25.24 4.88 -10.22
C ILE A 454 -26.70 4.72 -9.82
N CYS A 455 -26.92 4.16 -8.62
CA CYS A 455 -28.24 3.95 -8.10
C CYS A 455 -28.36 4.56 -6.70
N GLN A 456 -29.50 5.17 -6.43
CA GLN A 456 -29.87 5.68 -5.12
C GLN A 456 -31.18 5.02 -4.67
N THR A 457 -31.25 4.67 -3.39
CA THR A 457 -32.52 4.33 -2.75
C THR A 457 -32.74 5.23 -1.55
N LYS A 458 -34.01 5.53 -1.27
CA LYS A 458 -34.43 6.10 0.01
C LYS A 458 -34.83 4.95 0.91
N VAL A 459 -34.03 4.67 1.94
CA VAL A 459 -34.45 3.75 3.01
C VAL A 459 -35.30 4.55 4.00
N GLU A 460 -36.32 3.91 4.58
CA GLU A 460 -37.32 4.55 5.45
C GLU A 460 -36.71 5.27 6.66
N ASP A 461 -35.49 4.90 7.06
CA ASP A 461 -34.72 5.51 8.16
C ASP A 461 -33.99 6.80 7.76
N SER A 462 -34.41 7.49 6.69
CA SER A 462 -33.79 8.74 6.18
C SER A 462 -32.30 8.63 5.79
N SER A 463 -31.78 7.41 5.71
CA SER A 463 -30.39 7.13 5.33
C SER A 463 -30.30 6.89 3.82
N VAL A 464 -29.44 7.66 3.14
CA VAL A 464 -29.14 7.48 1.71
C VAL A 464 -28.00 6.47 1.59
N TYR A 465 -28.29 5.31 0.97
CA TYR A 465 -27.27 4.34 0.63
C TYR A 465 -26.88 4.53 -0.84
N ASN A 466 -25.57 4.61 -1.08
CA ASN A 466 -25.03 4.60 -2.44
C ASN A 466 -24.90 3.14 -2.89
N PHE A 467 -25.54 2.80 -4.00
CA PHE A 467 -25.43 1.48 -4.62
C PHE A 467 -24.66 1.61 -5.92
N THR A 468 -23.84 0.61 -6.20
CA THR A 468 -23.21 0.47 -7.51
C THR A 468 -24.01 -0.54 -8.32
N ALA A 469 -24.38 -0.16 -9.55
CA ALA A 469 -24.91 -1.08 -10.53
C ALA A 469 -23.82 -1.43 -11.55
N VAL A 470 -23.55 -2.72 -11.70
CA VAL A 470 -22.56 -3.25 -12.62
C VAL A 470 -23.11 -4.44 -13.37
N LYS A 471 -22.67 -4.63 -14.62
CA LYS A 471 -22.97 -5.83 -15.38
C LYS A 471 -22.42 -7.06 -14.66
N ASP A 472 -23.28 -8.07 -14.50
CA ASP A 472 -22.96 -9.40 -14.00
C ASP A 472 -23.61 -10.43 -14.93
N GLY A 473 -22.82 -10.91 -15.91
CA GLY A 473 -23.32 -11.72 -17.02
C GLY A 473 -24.42 -11.01 -17.82
N ASN A 474 -25.61 -11.63 -17.89
CA ASN A 474 -26.79 -11.09 -18.58
C ASN A 474 -27.63 -10.14 -17.71
N ASN A 475 -27.20 -9.94 -16.47
CA ASN A 475 -27.91 -9.13 -15.49
C ASN A 475 -27.15 -7.84 -15.18
N LEU A 476 -27.90 -6.86 -14.70
CA LEU A 476 -27.40 -5.75 -13.92
C LEU A 476 -27.48 -6.15 -12.45
N LYS A 477 -26.35 -6.15 -11.75
CA LYS A 477 -26.26 -6.39 -10.33
C LYS A 477 -26.11 -5.07 -9.59
N ILE A 478 -26.99 -4.85 -8.62
CA ILE A 478 -27.01 -3.69 -7.74
C ILE A 478 -26.58 -4.14 -6.35
N VAL A 479 -25.56 -3.51 -5.78
CA VAL A 479 -24.96 -3.90 -4.50
C VAL A 479 -24.85 -2.72 -3.55
N THR A 480 -25.17 -2.92 -2.26
CA THR A 480 -24.88 -1.99 -1.17
C THR A 480 -23.49 -2.22 -0.57
N ALA A 481 -22.77 -1.15 -0.27
CA ALA A 481 -21.61 -1.25 0.61
C ALA A 481 -22.08 -1.43 2.07
N GLY A 482 -21.87 -2.61 2.64
CA GLY A 482 -21.99 -2.83 4.09
C GLY A 482 -23.40 -2.99 4.65
N SER A 483 -24.43 -3.23 3.82
CA SER A 483 -25.78 -3.54 4.33
C SER A 483 -26.20 -4.97 4.00
N THR A 484 -26.82 -5.67 4.96
CA THR A 484 -27.39 -7.01 4.79
C THR A 484 -28.89 -6.96 4.48
N PHE A 485 -29.37 -5.81 4.00
CA PHE A 485 -30.80 -5.56 3.81
C PHE A 485 -31.43 -6.56 2.82
N SER A 486 -32.58 -7.10 3.21
CA SER A 486 -33.42 -7.95 2.35
C SER A 486 -34.84 -7.40 2.33
N GLY A 487 -35.41 -7.21 1.15
CA GLY A 487 -36.75 -6.62 0.99
C GLY A 487 -36.89 -5.83 -0.31
N LYS A 488 -38.10 -5.31 -0.56
CA LYS A 488 -38.42 -4.51 -1.74
C LYS A 488 -38.15 -3.03 -1.50
N LYS A 489 -37.47 -2.35 -2.42
CA LYS A 489 -37.21 -0.90 -2.35
C LYS A 489 -37.25 -0.24 -3.73
N TRP A 490 -37.78 0.98 -3.78
CA TRP A 490 -37.70 1.82 -4.96
C TRP A 490 -36.27 2.32 -5.16
N VAL A 491 -35.74 2.07 -6.35
CA VAL A 491 -34.39 2.46 -6.74
C VAL A 491 -34.52 3.44 -7.90
N THR A 492 -33.94 4.63 -7.71
CA THR A 492 -33.71 5.58 -8.80
C THR A 492 -32.32 5.32 -9.36
N MET A 493 -32.20 5.13 -10.67
CA MET A 493 -30.93 4.82 -11.30
C MET A 493 -30.74 5.51 -12.64
N ILE A 494 -29.48 5.83 -12.89
CA ILE A 494 -28.98 6.22 -14.22
C ILE A 494 -28.01 5.11 -14.64
N ILE A 495 -28.36 4.40 -15.70
CA ILE A 495 -27.57 3.28 -16.21
C ILE A 495 -27.17 3.56 -17.65
N PHE A 496 -25.93 3.22 -17.96
CA PHE A 496 -25.33 3.29 -19.28
C PHE A 496 -25.13 1.87 -19.80
N GLY A 497 -25.61 1.58 -21.00
CA GLY A 497 -25.39 0.32 -21.69
C GLY A 497 -24.75 0.59 -23.04
N THR A 498 -23.60 -0.02 -23.33
CA THR A 498 -22.94 0.13 -24.64
C THR A 498 -23.07 -1.18 -25.41
N ALA A 499 -23.59 -1.08 -26.64
CA ALA A 499 -23.72 -2.20 -27.55
C ALA A 499 -22.35 -2.81 -27.85
#